data_AF-A0A328RRA8-F1
#
_entry.id   AF-A0A328RRA8-F1
#
_cell.length_a   1.000
_cell.length_b   1.000
_cell.length_c   1.000
_cell.angle_alpha   90.00
_cell.angle_beta   90.00
_cell.angle_gamma   90.00
#
_symmetry.space_group_name_H-M   'P 1'
#
loop_
_entity.id
_entity.type
_entity.pdbx_description
1 polymer ?
#
loop_
_entity_poly.entity_id
_entity_poly.type
_entity_poly.pdbx_seq_one_letter_code
_entity_poly.pdbx_strand_id
1 'polypeptide(L)'
;MKKLKNLLNFDYKHYYQQLKDALENENTSNKKTLHKRHTRYFEEQQNKELIIGGVVLFLIVIIIFSIGYYFLILSPNMEEIQNEKNIKINEVNSLFKDNMTDGSSKQAIISRINSANSVEEVDSIDVDSMAYPILKNELLDQINQYKDKYDRVQVNVNDTEDIMSVKNASEYVNLSTSPELADTHIERVDSVIIPLSINRKQAASGLLDVGDVIDIYKNNQNMSADSQDNDENNSLNNTTYENDSTSDVIDAPNTEEYSNNSNTNKLVGGCIVVSILRSKDSGSIDSNMEVSESPNTRNITQTDSMDIQELLESKSAGALDENQLNLLLDNYGYRLSNYERTSNLGDLDVDYIIMVEVPRDSVDDVISNMDNLIITIPTYDAPGWVNLTSN
;
A
#
# COMPACT_ATOMS: atom_id res chain seq x y z
N MET A 1 133.29 19.53 36.99
CA MET A 1 132.33 20.17 36.05
C MET A 1 132.26 19.41 34.71
N LYS A 2 131.90 18.12 34.70
CA LYS A 2 131.72 17.29 33.48
C LYS A 2 130.33 16.63 33.37
N LYS A 3 129.44 16.86 34.35
CA LYS A 3 128.08 16.31 34.36
C LYS A 3 126.98 17.31 33.97
N LEU A 4 127.27 18.61 33.87
CA LEU A 4 126.28 19.62 33.44
C LEU A 4 126.22 19.83 31.92
N LYS A 5 127.27 19.44 31.17
CA LYS A 5 127.35 19.67 29.72
C LYS A 5 126.68 18.58 28.87
N ASN A 6 126.47 17.39 29.45
CA ASN A 6 125.83 16.26 28.76
C ASN A 6 124.31 16.20 28.93
N LEU A 7 123.74 16.90 29.92
CA LEU A 7 122.29 17.00 30.09
C LEU A 7 121.68 18.06 29.15
N LEU A 8 122.36 19.19 28.90
CA LEU A 8 121.88 20.20 27.95
C LEU A 8 121.99 19.78 26.46
N ASN A 9 122.91 18.86 26.12
CA ASN A 9 123.08 18.40 24.74
C ASN A 9 122.16 17.23 24.35
N PHE A 10 121.51 16.59 25.31
CA PHE A 10 120.61 15.47 25.04
C PHE A 10 119.20 15.95 24.67
N ASP A 11 118.71 17.01 25.31
CA ASP A 11 117.35 17.52 25.06
C ASP A 11 117.20 18.33 23.75
N TYR A 12 118.24 19.05 23.31
CA TYR A 12 118.15 19.85 22.08
C TYR A 12 118.09 19.00 20.80
N LYS A 13 118.73 17.83 20.80
CA LYS A 13 118.76 16.96 19.61
C LYS A 13 117.41 16.28 19.38
N HIS A 14 116.69 15.94 20.45
CA HIS A 14 115.36 15.35 20.36
C HIS A 14 114.29 16.34 19.88
N TYR A 15 114.36 17.60 20.30
CA TYR A 15 113.44 18.64 19.81
C TYR A 15 113.67 19.04 18.35
N TYR A 16 114.92 19.06 17.88
CA TYR A 16 115.23 19.38 16.48
C TYR A 16 114.78 18.28 15.50
N GLN A 17 114.85 17.01 15.92
CA GLN A 17 114.37 15.89 15.11
C GLN A 17 112.84 15.81 15.05
N GLN A 18 112.13 16.10 16.15
CA GLN A 18 110.67 16.16 16.13
C GLN A 18 110.13 17.34 15.30
N LEU A 19 110.79 18.50 15.32
CA LEU A 19 110.42 19.63 14.45
C LEU A 19 110.74 19.36 12.98
N LYS A 20 111.84 18.66 12.68
CA LYS A 20 112.18 18.27 11.30
C LYS A 20 111.19 17.25 10.75
N ASP A 21 110.82 16.23 11.53
CA ASP A 21 109.86 15.21 11.10
C ASP A 21 108.43 15.80 10.98
N ALA A 22 108.07 16.82 11.77
CA ALA A 22 106.79 17.53 11.63
C ALA A 22 106.74 18.48 10.41
N LEU A 23 107.84 19.16 10.08
CA LEU A 23 107.92 20.06 8.91
C LEU A 23 108.16 19.33 7.57
N GLU A 24 108.78 18.14 7.61
CA GLU A 24 109.10 17.32 6.42
C GLU A 24 107.93 16.40 6.00
N ASN A 25 106.97 16.14 6.92
CA ASN A 25 105.73 15.41 6.62
C ASN A 25 104.57 16.33 6.16
N GLU A 26 104.70 17.65 6.28
CA GLU A 26 103.73 18.63 5.74
C GLU A 26 104.05 19.06 4.29
N ASN A 27 105.25 18.73 3.79
CA ASN A 27 105.74 19.18 2.48
C ASN A 27 105.89 18.09 1.40
N THR A 28 105.37 16.88 1.63
CA THR A 28 105.36 15.79 0.63
C THR A 28 103.98 15.19 0.35
N SER A 29 102.93 16.01 0.37
CA SER A 29 101.67 15.68 -0.32
C SER A 29 101.12 16.83 -1.17
N ASN A 30 101.99 17.75 -1.61
CA ASN A 30 101.59 18.89 -2.42
C ASN A 30 102.50 19.11 -3.64
N LYS A 31 102.63 18.06 -4.47
CA LYS A 31 103.09 18.22 -5.85
C LYS A 31 102.57 17.09 -6.75
N LYS A 32 101.26 17.10 -6.99
CA LYS A 32 100.59 16.64 -8.23
C LYS A 32 99.08 16.75 -8.04
N THR A 33 98.51 17.92 -8.37
CA THR A 33 97.17 18.08 -8.99
C THR A 33 96.91 19.57 -9.23
N LEU A 34 97.88 20.24 -9.84
CA LEU A 34 97.68 21.56 -10.44
C LEU A 34 97.16 21.33 -11.88
N HIS A 35 95.89 20.93 -11.98
CA HIS A 35 94.96 21.02 -13.13
C HIS A 35 93.82 20.01 -12.97
N LYS A 36 92.87 20.33 -12.08
CA LYS A 36 91.43 19.95 -12.17
C LYS A 36 90.72 20.50 -10.94
N ARG A 37 90.60 21.83 -10.84
CA ARG A 37 89.85 22.50 -9.77
C ARG A 37 88.80 23.51 -10.27
N HIS A 38 88.29 23.32 -11.49
CA HIS A 38 87.23 24.18 -12.03
C HIS A 38 85.94 23.46 -12.47
N THR A 39 85.67 22.25 -11.98
CA THR A 39 84.45 21.50 -12.36
C THR A 39 83.83 20.70 -11.21
N ARG A 40 83.88 21.17 -9.96
CA ARG A 40 83.21 20.47 -8.84
C ARG A 40 82.47 21.35 -7.82
N TYR A 41 82.36 22.66 -8.07
CA TYR A 41 81.53 23.55 -7.23
C TYR A 41 80.25 24.05 -7.93
N PHE A 42 80.02 23.66 -9.19
CA PHE A 42 78.75 23.88 -9.88
C PHE A 42 77.86 22.63 -9.95
N GLU A 43 78.41 21.43 -9.70
CA GLU A 43 77.62 20.19 -9.65
C GLU A 43 76.81 20.07 -8.35
N GLU A 44 77.27 20.59 -7.20
CA GLU A 44 76.56 20.38 -5.92
C GLU A 44 75.40 21.36 -5.67
N GLN A 45 75.35 22.52 -6.35
CA GLN A 45 74.19 23.41 -6.36
C GLN A 45 73.21 23.10 -7.51
N GLN A 46 73.72 22.77 -8.71
CA GLN A 46 72.85 22.29 -9.80
C GLN A 46 72.16 20.98 -9.43
N ASN A 47 72.86 20.04 -8.77
CA ASN A 47 72.21 18.81 -8.32
C ASN A 47 71.15 19.08 -7.27
N LYS A 48 71.31 20.08 -6.38
CA LYS A 48 70.27 20.45 -5.41
C LYS A 48 69.04 21.04 -6.08
N GLU A 49 69.20 21.90 -7.09
CA GLU A 49 68.09 22.47 -7.86
C GLU A 49 67.41 21.45 -8.78
N LEU A 50 68.16 20.51 -9.35
CA LEU A 50 67.64 19.43 -10.21
C LEU A 50 66.95 18.33 -9.36
N ILE A 51 67.44 18.07 -8.14
CA ILE A 51 66.77 17.22 -7.16
C ILE A 51 65.50 17.90 -6.62
N ILE A 52 65.54 19.20 -6.28
CA ILE A 52 64.34 19.95 -5.87
C ILE A 52 63.29 19.99 -6.99
N GLY A 53 63.72 20.23 -8.24
CA GLY A 53 62.84 20.22 -9.40
C GLY A 53 62.25 18.83 -9.67
N GLY A 54 63.06 17.78 -9.54
CA GLY A 54 62.60 16.39 -9.66
C GLY A 54 61.56 16.00 -8.59
N VAL A 55 61.75 16.44 -7.35
CA VAL A 55 60.79 16.19 -6.25
C VAL A 55 59.46 16.92 -6.50
N VAL A 56 59.49 18.18 -6.93
CA VAL A 56 58.27 18.94 -7.24
C VAL A 56 57.51 18.32 -8.43
N LEU A 57 58.23 17.90 -9.47
CA LEU A 57 57.63 17.26 -10.65
C LEU A 57 57.02 15.90 -10.29
N PHE A 58 57.68 15.12 -9.44
CA PHE A 58 57.13 13.86 -8.91
C PHE A 58 55.86 14.08 -8.06
N LEU A 59 55.82 15.13 -7.24
CA LEU A 59 54.64 15.49 -6.43
C LEU A 59 53.45 15.89 -7.33
N ILE A 60 53.71 16.67 -8.39
CA ILE A 60 52.71 17.01 -9.41
C ILE A 60 52.17 15.76 -10.10
N VAL A 61 53.02 14.79 -10.45
CA VAL A 61 52.58 13.53 -11.07
C VAL A 61 51.69 12.71 -10.12
N ILE A 62 52.02 12.65 -8.82
CA ILE A 62 51.16 11.99 -7.81
C ILE A 62 49.81 12.68 -7.70
N ILE A 63 49.77 14.02 -7.70
CA ILE A 63 48.51 14.78 -7.66
C ILE A 63 47.68 14.49 -8.92
N ILE A 64 48.28 14.49 -10.11
CA ILE A 64 47.59 14.17 -11.37
C ILE A 64 47.08 12.72 -11.37
N PHE A 65 47.87 11.76 -10.90
CA PHE A 65 47.42 10.37 -10.76
C PHE A 65 46.29 10.23 -9.74
N SER A 66 46.34 10.99 -8.63
CA SER A 66 45.28 10.98 -7.61
C SER A 66 43.99 11.60 -8.14
N ILE A 67 44.08 12.73 -8.86
CA ILE A 67 42.95 13.37 -9.54
C ILE A 67 42.39 12.45 -10.64
N GLY A 68 43.27 11.85 -11.45
CA GLY A 68 42.90 10.91 -12.49
C GLY A 68 42.19 9.68 -11.93
N TYR A 69 42.72 9.08 -10.87
CA TYR A 69 42.11 7.94 -10.18
C TYR A 69 40.75 8.30 -9.55
N TYR A 70 40.66 9.47 -8.91
CA TYR A 70 39.41 9.99 -8.37
C TYR A 70 38.34 10.16 -9.46
N PHE A 71 38.71 10.71 -10.62
CA PHE A 71 37.76 11.01 -11.69
C PHE A 71 37.36 9.78 -12.52
N LEU A 72 38.29 8.84 -12.77
CA LEU A 72 38.04 7.66 -13.61
C LEU A 72 37.41 6.47 -12.86
N ILE A 73 37.74 6.27 -11.58
CA ILE A 73 37.25 5.12 -10.79
C ILE A 73 36.27 5.56 -9.70
N LEU A 74 36.60 6.59 -8.91
CA LEU A 74 35.81 6.89 -7.70
C LEU A 74 34.52 7.66 -8.01
N SER A 75 34.58 8.64 -8.92
CA SER A 75 33.41 9.44 -9.32
C SER A 75 32.23 8.59 -9.83
N PRO A 76 32.39 7.66 -10.78
CA PRO A 76 31.25 6.84 -11.25
C PRO A 76 30.70 5.93 -10.15
N ASN A 77 31.57 5.29 -9.35
CA ASN A 77 31.13 4.42 -8.24
C ASN A 77 30.36 5.19 -7.16
N MET A 78 30.70 6.46 -6.93
CA MET A 78 29.97 7.32 -5.99
C MET A 78 28.59 7.69 -6.51
N GLU A 79 28.45 7.95 -7.81
CA GLU A 79 27.15 8.24 -8.43
C GLU A 79 26.21 7.04 -8.36
N GLU A 80 26.73 5.84 -8.67
CA GLU A 80 25.99 4.58 -8.61
C GLU A 80 25.45 4.28 -7.21
N ILE A 81 26.31 4.35 -6.18
CA ILE A 81 25.88 4.13 -4.79
C ILE A 81 24.84 5.18 -4.36
N GLN A 82 24.98 6.44 -4.75
CA GLN A 82 23.99 7.47 -4.40
C GLN A 82 22.67 7.26 -5.11
N ASN A 83 22.68 6.79 -6.36
CA ASN A 83 21.47 6.42 -7.07
C ASN A 83 20.73 5.28 -6.36
N GLU A 84 21.44 4.20 -6.01
CA GLU A 84 20.84 3.07 -5.30
C GLU A 84 20.32 3.45 -3.91
N LYS A 85 21.06 4.30 -3.17
CA LYS A 85 20.57 4.87 -1.91
C LYS A 85 19.27 5.65 -2.11
N ASN A 86 19.17 6.47 -3.16
CA ASN A 86 17.96 7.24 -3.45
C ASN A 86 16.78 6.32 -3.83
N ILE A 87 17.00 5.26 -4.60
CA ILE A 87 15.97 4.26 -4.93
C ILE A 87 15.45 3.63 -3.63
N LYS A 88 16.33 3.16 -2.75
CA LYS A 88 15.95 2.57 -1.45
C LYS A 88 15.27 3.55 -0.51
N ILE A 89 15.71 4.81 -0.48
CA ILE A 89 15.04 5.86 0.31
C ILE A 89 13.63 6.13 -0.23
N ASN A 90 13.44 6.12 -1.56
CA ASN A 90 12.12 6.28 -2.15
C ASN A 90 11.20 5.10 -1.82
N GLU A 91 11.71 3.87 -1.82
CA GLU A 91 10.99 2.67 -1.35
C GLU A 91 10.51 2.84 0.10
N VAL A 92 11.39 3.29 1.00
CA VAL A 92 11.02 3.63 2.39
C VAL A 92 9.93 4.72 2.42
N ASN A 93 10.08 5.77 1.62
CA ASN A 93 9.12 6.87 1.60
C ASN A 93 7.75 6.45 1.05
N SER A 94 7.69 5.49 0.12
CA SER A 94 6.42 4.94 -0.35
C SER A 94 5.70 4.09 0.70
N LEU A 95 6.46 3.38 1.55
CA LEU A 95 5.89 2.54 2.61
C LEU A 95 5.47 3.35 3.85
N PHE A 96 6.20 4.42 4.17
CA PHE A 96 5.91 5.29 5.31
C PHE A 96 5.35 6.64 4.84
N LYS A 97 4.05 6.64 4.53
CA LYS A 97 3.28 7.85 4.18
C LYS A 97 3.09 8.78 5.39
N ASP A 98 2.73 10.03 5.13
CA ASP A 98 2.72 11.14 6.11
C ASP A 98 1.81 10.95 7.33
N ASN A 99 0.92 9.96 7.28
CA ASN A 99 -0.02 9.59 8.33
C ASN A 99 0.58 8.69 9.42
N MET A 100 1.81 8.18 9.25
CA MET A 100 2.42 7.27 10.21
C MET A 100 3.03 7.99 11.41
N THR A 101 2.74 7.49 12.60
CA THR A 101 3.05 8.15 13.88
C THR A 101 4.54 8.06 14.22
N ASP A 102 5.27 7.11 13.65
CA ASP A 102 6.66 6.83 14.01
C ASP A 102 7.70 7.27 12.96
N GLY A 103 7.85 8.59 12.84
CA GLY A 103 8.94 9.19 12.06
C GLY A 103 10.35 8.78 12.53
N SER A 104 10.50 8.23 13.75
CA SER A 104 11.79 7.77 14.26
C SER A 104 12.21 6.44 13.64
N SER A 105 11.27 5.52 13.45
CA SER A 105 11.50 4.24 12.77
C SER A 105 11.82 4.43 11.28
N LYS A 106 11.07 5.30 10.59
CA LYS A 106 11.39 5.73 9.21
C LYS A 106 12.82 6.26 9.12
N GLN A 107 13.21 7.15 10.03
CA GLN A 107 14.54 7.74 10.06
C GLN A 107 15.64 6.70 10.37
N ALA A 108 15.36 5.69 11.18
CA ALA A 108 16.30 4.61 11.48
C ALA A 108 16.65 3.80 10.22
N ILE A 109 15.64 3.46 9.40
CA ILE A 109 15.85 2.74 8.13
C ILE A 109 16.64 3.63 7.14
N ILE A 110 16.26 4.90 6.99
CA ILE A 110 16.98 5.86 6.14
C ILE A 110 18.44 6.03 6.60
N SER A 111 18.71 6.06 7.91
CA SER A 111 20.07 6.18 8.44
C SER A 111 20.90 4.93 8.14
N ARG A 112 20.29 3.75 8.16
CA ARG A 112 20.95 2.49 7.78
C ARG A 112 21.32 2.47 6.30
N ILE A 113 20.42 2.90 5.42
CA ILE A 113 20.69 3.05 3.97
C ILE A 113 21.84 4.04 3.73
N ASN A 114 21.81 5.20 4.41
CA ASN A 114 22.86 6.20 4.26
C ASN A 114 24.24 5.73 4.75
N SER A 115 24.27 4.83 5.73
CA SER A 115 25.51 4.30 6.33
C SER A 115 26.19 3.23 5.47
N ALA A 116 25.53 2.70 4.45
CA ALA A 116 26.10 1.70 3.55
C ALA A 116 27.25 2.28 2.71
N ASN A 117 28.30 1.48 2.50
CA ASN A 117 29.56 1.90 1.88
C ASN A 117 29.80 1.29 0.49
N SER A 118 28.97 0.35 0.04
CA SER A 118 29.00 -0.22 -1.31
C SER A 118 27.59 -0.43 -1.86
N VAL A 119 27.48 -0.64 -3.17
CA VAL A 119 26.21 -0.97 -3.85
C VAL A 119 25.63 -2.26 -3.28
N GLU A 120 26.46 -3.29 -3.11
CA GLU A 120 26.03 -4.58 -2.58
C GLU A 120 25.50 -4.49 -1.14
N GLU A 121 26.07 -3.58 -0.33
CA GLU A 121 25.56 -3.33 1.02
C GLU A 121 24.19 -2.66 0.98
N VAL A 122 23.96 -1.71 0.07
CA VAL A 122 22.66 -1.06 -0.14
C VAL A 122 21.62 -2.08 -0.62
N ASP A 123 21.97 -2.92 -1.59
CA ASP A 123 21.07 -3.94 -2.15
C ASP A 123 20.68 -5.01 -1.12
N SER A 124 21.57 -5.32 -0.16
CA SER A 124 21.29 -6.26 0.91
C SER A 124 20.28 -5.74 1.95
N ILE A 125 19.97 -4.44 1.92
CA ILE A 125 18.98 -3.84 2.82
C ILE A 125 17.58 -4.15 2.27
N ASP A 126 16.98 -5.15 2.90
CA ASP A 126 15.57 -5.49 2.72
C ASP A 126 14.70 -4.49 3.49
N VAL A 127 14.16 -3.51 2.76
CA VAL A 127 13.30 -2.45 3.30
C VAL A 127 11.96 -3.03 3.73
N ASP A 128 11.37 -3.92 2.93
CA ASP A 128 10.08 -4.55 3.21
C ASP A 128 10.10 -5.32 4.52
N SER A 129 11.13 -6.15 4.74
CA SER A 129 11.27 -6.92 5.98
C SER A 129 11.47 -6.03 7.21
N MET A 130 12.08 -4.84 7.05
CA MET A 130 12.24 -3.88 8.15
C MET A 130 10.96 -3.10 8.42
N ALA A 131 10.24 -2.70 7.36
CA ALA A 131 9.03 -1.91 7.46
C ALA A 131 7.84 -2.75 7.96
N TYR A 132 7.68 -3.97 7.47
CA TYR A 132 6.56 -4.87 7.79
C TYR A 132 6.18 -4.92 9.28
N PRO A 133 7.08 -5.25 10.23
CA PRO A 133 6.72 -5.34 11.63
C PRO A 133 6.32 -4.00 12.25
N ILE A 134 6.83 -2.88 11.73
CA ILE A 134 6.48 -1.54 12.20
C ILE A 134 5.06 -1.21 11.76
N LEU A 135 4.79 -1.30 10.45
CA LEU A 135 3.47 -1.05 9.85
C LEU A 135 2.40 -1.91 10.51
N LYS A 136 2.68 -3.21 10.64
CA LYS A 136 1.79 -4.19 11.26
C LYS A 136 1.44 -3.81 12.69
N ASN A 137 2.43 -3.53 13.53
CA ASN A 137 2.18 -3.22 14.94
C ASN A 137 1.41 -1.91 15.09
N GLU A 138 1.73 -0.89 14.29
CA GLU A 138 1.00 0.37 14.29
C GLU A 138 -0.48 0.19 13.93
N LEU A 139 -0.78 -0.56 12.86
CA LEU A 139 -2.16 -0.83 12.45
C LEU A 139 -2.91 -1.66 13.50
N LEU A 140 -2.27 -2.66 14.13
CA LEU A 140 -2.87 -3.43 15.21
C LEU A 140 -3.16 -2.58 16.45
N ASP A 141 -2.29 -1.63 16.78
CA ASP A 141 -2.51 -0.67 17.88
C ASP A 141 -3.68 0.27 17.55
N GLN A 142 -3.73 0.78 16.32
CA GLN A 142 -4.85 1.62 15.84
C GLN A 142 -6.18 0.86 15.87
N ILE A 143 -6.23 -0.41 15.43
CA ILE A 143 -7.44 -1.26 15.50
C ILE A 143 -7.95 -1.34 16.95
N ASN A 144 -7.05 -1.57 17.90
CA ASN A 144 -7.42 -1.66 19.31
C ASN A 144 -7.87 -0.31 19.89
N GLN A 145 -7.31 0.80 19.42
CA GLN A 145 -7.61 2.15 19.90
C GLN A 145 -8.91 2.73 19.31
N TYR A 146 -9.22 2.43 18.04
CA TYR A 146 -10.31 3.02 17.28
C TYR A 146 -11.57 2.15 17.20
N LYS A 147 -11.54 0.94 17.77
CA LYS A 147 -12.72 0.09 17.85
C LYS A 147 -13.93 0.79 18.48
N ASP A 148 -15.09 0.54 17.92
CA ASP A 148 -16.36 1.03 18.44
C ASP A 148 -16.89 0.14 19.59
N LYS A 149 -18.10 0.44 20.07
CA LYS A 149 -18.80 -0.35 21.10
C LYS A 149 -19.22 -1.75 20.64
N TYR A 150 -19.12 -2.05 19.35
CA TYR A 150 -19.49 -3.31 18.71
C TYR A 150 -18.26 -4.11 18.25
N ASP A 151 -17.05 -3.70 18.67
CA ASP A 151 -15.77 -4.27 18.24
C ASP A 151 -15.60 -4.26 16.71
N ARG A 152 -15.97 -3.14 16.07
CA ARG A 152 -15.79 -2.86 14.65
C ARG A 152 -14.86 -1.67 14.42
N VAL A 153 -14.22 -1.63 13.26
CA VAL A 153 -13.35 -0.53 12.80
C VAL A 153 -13.65 -0.24 11.33
N GLN A 154 -13.38 0.98 10.91
CA GLN A 154 -13.37 1.34 9.49
C GLN A 154 -11.94 1.18 8.98
N VAL A 155 -11.79 0.42 7.91
CA VAL A 155 -10.52 0.18 7.24
C VAL A 155 -10.62 0.78 5.84
N ASN A 156 -9.75 1.72 5.52
CA ASN A 156 -9.63 2.27 4.18
C ASN A 156 -8.45 1.61 3.48
N VAL A 157 -8.73 0.92 2.38
CA VAL A 157 -7.75 0.22 1.55
C VAL A 157 -7.91 0.72 0.12
N ASN A 158 -6.87 1.31 -0.47
CA ASN A 158 -6.87 1.76 -1.86
C ASN A 158 -8.11 2.60 -2.23
N ASP A 159 -8.44 3.59 -1.40
CA ASP A 159 -9.59 4.49 -1.55
C ASP A 159 -10.97 3.79 -1.41
N THR A 160 -11.02 2.55 -0.94
CA THR A 160 -12.26 1.85 -0.60
C THR A 160 -12.43 1.78 0.91
N GLU A 161 -13.60 2.15 1.39
CA GLU A 161 -13.94 2.12 2.81
C GLU A 161 -14.70 0.84 3.16
N ASP A 162 -14.18 0.09 4.13
CA ASP A 162 -14.80 -1.14 4.60
C ASP A 162 -15.03 -1.08 6.13
N ILE A 163 -16.26 -1.33 6.57
CA ILE A 163 -16.55 -1.54 8.01
C ILE A 163 -16.38 -3.02 8.32
N MET A 164 -15.46 -3.37 9.21
CA MET A 164 -15.23 -4.78 9.55
C MET A 164 -15.00 -5.00 11.04
N SER A 165 -15.16 -6.25 11.48
CA SER A 165 -14.87 -6.62 12.87
C SER A 165 -13.39 -6.48 13.17
N VAL A 166 -13.05 -6.20 14.43
CA VAL A 166 -11.65 -6.15 14.92
C VAL A 166 -10.91 -7.45 14.60
N LYS A 167 -11.60 -8.60 14.64
CA LYS A 167 -11.03 -9.90 14.28
C LYS A 167 -10.62 -9.93 12.81
N ASN A 168 -11.52 -9.57 11.90
CA ASN A 168 -11.28 -9.61 10.46
C ASN A 168 -10.22 -8.57 10.06
N ALA A 169 -10.27 -7.37 10.65
CA ALA A 169 -9.23 -6.34 10.44
C ALA A 169 -7.85 -6.82 10.89
N SER A 170 -7.78 -7.48 12.05
CA SER A 170 -6.52 -8.05 12.54
C SER A 170 -6.03 -9.18 11.64
N GLU A 171 -6.92 -10.01 11.10
CA GLU A 171 -6.58 -11.08 10.15
C GLU A 171 -6.05 -10.51 8.84
N TYR A 172 -6.71 -9.48 8.29
CA TYR A 172 -6.24 -8.73 7.12
C TYR A 172 -4.82 -8.21 7.34
N VAL A 173 -4.57 -7.46 8.42
CA VAL A 173 -3.24 -6.92 8.74
C VAL A 173 -2.18 -8.01 8.91
N ASN A 174 -2.55 -9.19 9.40
CA ASN A 174 -1.62 -10.31 9.56
C ASN A 174 -1.24 -10.99 8.25
N LEU A 175 -2.15 -11.00 7.26
CA LEU A 175 -1.97 -11.67 5.97
C LEU A 175 -1.46 -10.74 4.87
N SER A 176 -1.64 -9.43 5.03
CA SER A 176 -1.25 -8.42 4.05
C SER A 176 0.25 -8.20 3.93
N THR A 177 0.66 -7.67 2.78
CA THR A 177 2.06 -7.35 2.46
C THR A 177 2.44 -5.93 2.87
N SER A 178 3.75 -5.61 2.97
CA SER A 178 4.20 -4.26 3.36
C SER A 178 3.59 -3.13 2.50
N PRO A 179 3.49 -3.25 1.16
CA PRO A 179 2.83 -2.24 0.34
C PRO A 179 1.34 -2.08 0.67
N GLU A 180 0.61 -3.18 0.85
CA GLU A 180 -0.82 -3.14 1.22
C GLU A 180 -1.03 -2.47 2.59
N LEU A 181 -0.17 -2.79 3.56
CA LEU A 181 -0.22 -2.18 4.89
C LEU A 181 0.08 -0.68 4.84
N ALA A 182 0.97 -0.24 3.94
CA ALA A 182 1.27 1.18 3.74
C ALA A 182 0.10 1.98 3.15
N ASP A 183 -0.73 1.32 2.34
CA ASP A 183 -1.95 1.91 1.76
C ASP A 183 -3.16 1.81 2.70
N THR A 184 -3.05 1.05 3.79
CA THR A 184 -4.14 0.82 4.75
C THR A 184 -4.21 1.91 5.81
N HIS A 185 -5.43 2.40 6.07
CA HIS A 185 -5.70 3.37 7.14
C HIS A 185 -6.82 2.86 8.04
N ILE A 186 -6.64 3.00 9.36
CA ILE A 186 -7.63 2.59 10.36
C ILE A 186 -8.26 3.81 10.99
N GLU A 187 -9.59 3.84 10.99
CA GLU A 187 -10.37 4.94 11.54
C GLU A 187 -11.50 4.42 12.45
N ARG A 188 -12.07 5.35 13.21
CA ARG A 188 -13.27 5.09 13.98
C ARG A 188 -14.45 4.99 13.01
N VAL A 189 -15.33 4.02 13.25
CA VAL A 189 -16.55 3.87 12.45
C VAL A 189 -17.40 5.14 12.56
N ASP A 190 -17.57 5.86 11.45
CA ASP A 190 -18.55 6.92 11.28
C ASP A 190 -19.50 6.55 10.13
N SER A 191 -20.68 6.07 10.49
CA SER A 191 -21.65 5.53 9.55
C SER A 191 -22.98 6.27 9.59
N VAL A 192 -23.73 6.16 8.49
CA VAL A 192 -25.08 6.71 8.31
C VAL A 192 -25.97 5.64 7.72
N ILE A 193 -27.25 5.63 8.10
CA ILE A 193 -28.25 4.76 7.50
C ILE A 193 -28.87 5.47 6.31
N ILE A 194 -28.81 4.85 5.14
CA ILE A 194 -29.41 5.36 3.90
C ILE A 194 -30.45 4.38 3.34
N PRO A 195 -31.56 4.88 2.77
CA PRO A 195 -32.50 4.05 2.02
C PRO A 195 -32.00 3.82 0.59
N LEU A 196 -31.96 2.57 0.15
CA LEU A 196 -31.67 2.18 -1.23
C LEU A 196 -32.87 1.47 -1.84
N SER A 197 -33.30 1.92 -3.02
CA SER A 197 -34.32 1.24 -3.82
C SER A 197 -33.62 0.36 -4.84
N ILE A 198 -33.74 -0.95 -4.70
CA ILE A 198 -33.04 -1.91 -5.56
C ILE A 198 -33.98 -3.04 -6.00
N ASN A 199 -33.75 -3.57 -7.19
CA ASN A 199 -34.45 -4.77 -7.63
C ASN A 199 -33.95 -6.01 -6.89
N ARG A 200 -34.79 -7.03 -6.72
CA ARG A 200 -34.41 -8.32 -6.13
C ARG A 200 -33.14 -8.92 -6.73
N LYS A 201 -32.94 -8.80 -8.05
CA LYS A 201 -31.73 -9.32 -8.74
C LYS A 201 -30.46 -8.60 -8.28
N GLN A 202 -30.53 -7.30 -8.01
CA GLN A 202 -29.42 -6.49 -7.49
C GLN A 202 -29.18 -6.75 -6.00
N ALA A 203 -30.21 -7.16 -5.26
CA ALA A 203 -30.19 -7.46 -3.83
C ALA A 203 -29.68 -8.88 -3.50
N ALA A 204 -28.53 -9.29 -4.05
CA ALA A 204 -28.03 -10.68 -3.93
C ALA A 204 -29.10 -11.75 -4.24
N SER A 205 -29.90 -11.53 -5.30
CA SER A 205 -31.03 -12.40 -5.69
C SER A 205 -32.17 -12.51 -4.67
N GLY A 206 -32.26 -11.54 -3.74
CA GLY A 206 -33.24 -11.51 -2.66
C GLY A 206 -32.89 -12.41 -1.48
N LEU A 207 -31.63 -12.82 -1.34
CA LEU A 207 -31.16 -13.66 -0.24
C LEU A 207 -30.58 -12.88 0.95
N LEU A 208 -30.69 -11.55 0.93
CA LEU A 208 -30.19 -10.67 2.00
C LEU A 208 -31.09 -10.72 3.22
N ASP A 209 -30.55 -11.08 4.38
CA ASP A 209 -31.23 -10.97 5.66
C ASP A 209 -30.87 -9.68 6.41
N VAL A 210 -31.73 -9.31 7.38
CA VAL A 210 -31.44 -8.19 8.28
C VAL A 210 -30.28 -8.59 9.20
N GLY A 211 -29.25 -7.76 9.22
CA GLY A 211 -28.00 -8.01 9.93
C GLY A 211 -26.87 -8.54 9.05
N ASP A 212 -27.14 -8.89 7.79
CA ASP A 212 -26.10 -9.31 6.86
C ASP A 212 -25.13 -8.16 6.58
N VAL A 213 -23.84 -8.50 6.50
CA VAL A 213 -22.80 -7.61 5.98
C VAL A 213 -22.77 -7.74 4.46
N ILE A 214 -22.68 -6.59 3.79
CA ILE A 214 -22.75 -6.49 2.34
C ILE A 214 -21.67 -5.55 1.79
N ASP A 215 -21.26 -5.83 0.57
CA ASP A 215 -20.43 -4.96 -0.24
C ASP A 215 -21.27 -4.37 -1.39
N ILE A 216 -21.07 -3.08 -1.68
CA ILE A 216 -21.80 -2.34 -2.71
C ILE A 216 -20.85 -2.07 -3.88
N TYR A 217 -21.28 -2.50 -5.06
CA TYR A 217 -20.56 -2.31 -6.31
C TYR A 217 -21.34 -1.41 -7.25
N LYS A 218 -20.61 -0.61 -8.02
CA LYS A 218 -21.15 0.11 -9.17
C LYS A 218 -21.08 -0.76 -10.41
N ASN A 219 -22.22 -0.91 -11.08
CA ASN A 219 -22.30 -1.47 -12.41
C ASN A 219 -22.06 -0.36 -13.45
N ASN A 220 -21.00 -0.45 -14.24
CA ASN A 220 -20.74 0.49 -15.34
C ASN A 220 -21.47 0.11 -16.64
N GLN A 221 -22.26 -0.95 -16.64
CA GLN A 221 -23.10 -1.30 -17.79
C GLN A 221 -24.25 -0.30 -17.86
N ASN A 222 -24.36 0.42 -18.98
CA ASN A 222 -25.63 1.05 -19.37
C ASN A 222 -26.68 -0.06 -19.34
N MET A 223 -27.56 -0.06 -18.34
CA MET A 223 -28.75 -0.90 -18.35
C MET A 223 -29.68 -0.37 -19.45
N SER A 224 -29.40 -0.75 -20.70
CA SER A 224 -30.37 -0.66 -21.77
C SER A 224 -31.51 -1.60 -21.38
N ALA A 225 -32.63 -0.99 -21.03
CA ALA A 225 -33.88 -1.66 -20.80
C ALA A 225 -34.18 -2.61 -21.97
N ASP A 226 -34.67 -3.79 -21.60
CA ASP A 226 -35.15 -4.85 -22.46
C ASP A 226 -35.97 -4.32 -23.65
N SER A 227 -35.62 -4.77 -24.84
CA SER A 227 -36.50 -4.82 -26.01
C SER A 227 -36.00 -5.93 -26.92
N GLN A 228 -36.65 -7.08 -26.78
CA GLN A 228 -37.01 -8.09 -27.78
C GLN A 228 -36.14 -8.20 -29.06
N ASP A 229 -35.71 -9.45 -29.29
CA ASP A 229 -35.58 -10.11 -30.60
C ASP A 229 -35.41 -9.21 -31.83
N ASN A 230 -34.25 -9.28 -32.47
CA ASN A 230 -34.18 -9.75 -33.86
C ASN A 230 -32.74 -10.03 -34.29
N ASP A 231 -32.63 -11.15 -34.98
CA ASP A 231 -31.48 -11.62 -35.73
C ASP A 231 -30.93 -10.61 -36.75
N GLU A 232 -29.64 -10.82 -37.01
CA GLU A 232 -28.90 -10.56 -38.25
C GLU A 232 -28.45 -9.12 -38.64
N ASN A 233 -27.13 -9.05 -38.82
CA ASN A 233 -26.38 -8.22 -39.78
C ASN A 233 -26.24 -6.71 -39.50
N ASN A 234 -25.02 -6.31 -39.13
CA ASN A 234 -24.05 -5.63 -40.03
C ASN A 234 -23.29 -4.48 -39.36
N SER A 235 -22.01 -4.42 -39.74
CA SER A 235 -21.14 -3.25 -39.83
C SER A 235 -20.28 -2.84 -38.64
N LEU A 236 -18.99 -3.17 -38.81
CA LEU A 236 -17.83 -2.28 -38.70
C LEU A 236 -18.08 -0.88 -38.13
N ASN A 237 -17.22 -0.48 -37.18
CA ASN A 237 -16.23 0.57 -37.44
C ASN A 237 -15.04 0.48 -36.46
N ASN A 238 -13.88 0.18 -37.05
CA ASN A 238 -12.56 0.33 -36.49
C ASN A 238 -12.14 1.81 -36.61
N THR A 239 -11.52 2.37 -35.57
CA THR A 239 -10.57 3.48 -35.69
C THR A 239 -9.34 3.21 -34.83
N THR A 240 -8.36 2.58 -35.48
CA THR A 240 -6.91 2.83 -35.49
C THR A 240 -6.33 3.82 -34.47
N TYR A 241 -5.32 3.39 -33.71
CA TYR A 241 -3.95 3.94 -33.77
C TYR A 241 -2.91 2.84 -33.47
N GLU A 242 -1.88 2.81 -34.32
CA GLU A 242 -0.83 1.81 -34.51
C GLU A 242 0.41 2.06 -33.63
N ASN A 243 1.16 0.97 -33.35
CA ASN A 243 2.60 0.76 -33.62
C ASN A 243 3.14 -0.34 -32.68
N ASP A 244 3.25 -1.60 -33.11
CA ASP A 244 4.27 -2.22 -33.96
C ASP A 244 5.61 -2.51 -33.25
N SER A 245 5.83 -3.79 -32.88
CA SER A 245 6.94 -4.60 -33.44
C SER A 245 6.96 -6.04 -32.90
N THR A 246 6.88 -6.96 -33.87
CA THR A 246 7.51 -8.30 -33.98
C THR A 246 7.04 -9.49 -33.12
N SER A 247 6.14 -10.25 -33.75
CA SER A 247 6.19 -11.70 -34.03
C SER A 247 7.08 -12.62 -33.17
N ASP A 248 6.43 -13.57 -32.49
CA ASP A 248 6.72 -14.99 -32.69
C ASP A 248 5.45 -15.83 -32.51
N VAL A 249 5.18 -16.67 -33.51
CA VAL A 249 4.01 -17.54 -33.64
C VAL A 249 4.29 -18.85 -32.91
N ILE A 250 3.52 -19.18 -31.87
CA ILE A 250 3.34 -20.57 -31.44
C ILE A 250 1.84 -20.82 -31.21
N ASP A 251 1.35 -21.71 -32.08
CA ASP A 251 0.01 -22.26 -32.20
C ASP A 251 -0.36 -23.09 -30.95
N ALA A 252 -1.41 -22.69 -30.21
CA ALA A 252 -1.97 -23.43 -29.08
C ALA A 252 -3.49 -23.22 -29.03
N PRO A 253 -4.28 -24.26 -28.63
CA PRO A 253 -5.66 -24.41 -29.06
C PRO A 253 -6.61 -23.41 -28.39
N ASN A 254 -7.49 -22.86 -29.22
CA ASN A 254 -8.61 -21.99 -28.85
C ASN A 254 -9.34 -22.50 -27.59
N THR A 255 -9.13 -21.78 -26.50
CA THR A 255 -10.07 -21.75 -25.39
C THR A 255 -10.83 -20.46 -25.58
N GLU A 256 -12.13 -20.55 -25.87
CA GLU A 256 -13.01 -19.40 -26.02
C GLU A 256 -13.08 -18.68 -24.66
N GLU A 257 -12.22 -17.69 -24.46
CA GLU A 257 -12.35 -16.72 -23.39
C GLU A 257 -13.58 -15.85 -23.71
N TYR A 258 -14.68 -16.13 -23.01
CA TYR A 258 -15.72 -15.13 -22.78
C TYR A 258 -15.10 -13.99 -21.97
N SER A 259 -14.49 -13.04 -22.67
CA SER A 259 -14.06 -11.76 -22.09
C SER A 259 -15.30 -10.89 -21.90
N ASN A 260 -16.09 -11.20 -20.86
CA ASN A 260 -17.09 -10.28 -20.35
C ASN A 260 -16.35 -9.19 -19.58
N ASN A 261 -15.97 -8.12 -20.28
CA ASN A 261 -15.40 -6.94 -19.67
C ASN A 261 -16.52 -6.13 -18.97
N SER A 262 -17.03 -6.66 -17.86
CA SER A 262 -17.92 -5.93 -16.95
C SER A 262 -17.05 -5.29 -15.87
N ASN A 263 -16.57 -4.07 -16.13
CA ASN A 263 -15.89 -3.27 -15.11
C ASN A 263 -16.89 -2.95 -14.00
N THR A 264 -16.92 -3.76 -12.95
CA THR A 264 -17.62 -3.48 -11.70
C THR A 264 -16.59 -2.95 -10.72
N ASN A 265 -16.86 -1.77 -10.16
CA ASN A 265 -15.96 -1.15 -9.18
C ASN A 265 -16.63 -1.24 -7.81
N LYS A 266 -15.91 -1.75 -6.81
CA LYS A 266 -16.37 -1.71 -5.42
C LYS A 266 -16.44 -0.24 -4.99
N LEU A 267 -17.58 0.19 -4.45
CA LEU A 267 -17.73 1.53 -3.89
C LEU A 267 -17.39 1.51 -2.40
N VAL A 268 -17.96 0.55 -1.68
CA VAL A 268 -17.87 0.48 -0.23
C VAL A 268 -18.16 -0.96 0.21
N GLY A 269 -17.51 -1.40 1.27
CA GLY A 269 -17.72 -2.74 1.83
C GLY A 269 -18.08 -2.75 3.29
N GLY A 270 -18.46 -3.92 3.78
CA GLY A 270 -18.73 -4.09 5.20
C GLY A 270 -20.01 -3.38 5.69
N CYS A 271 -20.86 -2.94 4.77
CA CYS A 271 -22.10 -2.24 5.10
C CYS A 271 -23.10 -3.21 5.73
N ILE A 272 -23.95 -2.76 6.65
CA ILE A 272 -24.89 -3.65 7.35
C ILE A 272 -26.32 -3.36 6.92
N VAL A 273 -27.06 -4.43 6.61
CA VAL A 273 -28.49 -4.33 6.30
C VAL A 273 -29.28 -4.14 7.59
N VAL A 274 -29.90 -2.97 7.75
CA VAL A 274 -30.69 -2.60 8.94
C VAL A 274 -32.14 -3.06 8.82
N SER A 275 -32.73 -2.91 7.63
CA SER A 275 -34.10 -3.35 7.37
C SER A 275 -34.34 -3.55 5.89
N ILE A 276 -35.28 -4.44 5.56
CA ILE A 276 -35.69 -4.71 4.19
C ILE A 276 -37.21 -4.56 4.13
N LEU A 277 -37.68 -3.77 3.18
CA LEU A 277 -39.10 -3.51 2.93
C LEU A 277 -39.39 -3.75 1.46
N ARG A 278 -40.53 -4.38 1.19
CA ARG A 278 -41.01 -4.59 -0.17
C ARG A 278 -41.73 -3.34 -0.67
N SER A 279 -41.36 -2.86 -1.84
CA SER A 279 -42.01 -1.73 -2.52
C SER A 279 -43.03 -2.27 -3.53
N LYS A 280 -44.22 -2.64 -3.04
CA LYS A 280 -45.36 -2.99 -3.90
C LYS A 280 -46.64 -2.48 -3.26
N ASP A 281 -47.63 -2.23 -4.10
CA ASP A 281 -48.98 -1.91 -3.68
C ASP A 281 -49.58 -2.99 -2.77
N SER A 282 -50.58 -2.57 -1.98
CA SER A 282 -51.30 -3.41 -1.04
C SER A 282 -51.81 -4.70 -1.69
N GLY A 283 -51.67 -5.81 -0.98
CA GLY A 283 -52.30 -7.08 -1.35
C GLY A 283 -53.76 -7.15 -0.90
N SER A 284 -54.47 -8.20 -1.30
CA SER A 284 -55.76 -8.55 -0.72
C SER A 284 -55.61 -9.46 0.50
N ILE A 285 -56.53 -9.34 1.45
CA ILE A 285 -56.68 -10.25 2.57
C ILE A 285 -58.07 -10.87 2.52
N ASP A 286 -58.11 -12.20 2.57
CA ASP A 286 -59.35 -12.93 2.79
C ASP A 286 -59.73 -12.84 4.27
N SER A 287 -60.83 -12.17 4.54
CA SER A 287 -61.39 -12.05 5.89
C SER A 287 -62.61 -12.95 6.02
N ASN A 288 -62.60 -13.80 7.04
CA ASN A 288 -63.80 -14.52 7.48
C ASN A 288 -64.45 -13.71 8.60
N MET A 289 -65.48 -12.94 8.27
CA MET A 289 -66.27 -12.23 9.27
C MET A 289 -67.45 -13.12 9.68
N GLU A 290 -67.44 -13.57 10.94
CA GLU A 290 -68.59 -14.22 11.55
C GLU A 290 -69.53 -13.15 12.12
N VAL A 291 -70.57 -12.82 11.36
CA VAL A 291 -71.61 -11.92 11.84
C VAL A 291 -72.61 -12.73 12.65
N SER A 292 -72.61 -12.53 13.97
CA SER A 292 -73.60 -13.13 14.87
C SER A 292 -74.76 -12.17 15.10
N GLU A 293 -75.88 -12.37 14.39
CA GLU A 293 -77.11 -11.63 14.66
C GLU A 293 -77.90 -12.31 15.79
N SER A 294 -78.12 -11.59 16.90
CA SER A 294 -79.05 -11.98 17.96
C SER A 294 -80.30 -11.08 17.91
N PRO A 295 -81.53 -11.62 18.05
CA PRO A 295 -81.90 -12.94 18.57
C PRO A 295 -82.62 -13.80 17.51
N ASN A 296 -81.89 -14.43 16.60
CA ASN A 296 -82.33 -15.65 15.91
C ASN A 296 -81.17 -16.29 15.13
N THR A 297 -80.46 -17.19 15.80
CA THR A 297 -79.53 -18.25 15.34
C THR A 297 -79.31 -18.41 13.82
N ARG A 298 -78.71 -17.42 13.17
CA ARG A 298 -78.06 -17.58 11.88
C ARG A 298 -76.64 -17.06 12.02
N ASN A 299 -75.70 -17.99 12.16
CA ASN A 299 -74.30 -17.67 11.97
C ASN A 299 -74.11 -17.52 10.46
N ILE A 300 -74.04 -16.27 10.00
CA ILE A 300 -73.68 -15.98 8.62
C ILE A 300 -72.16 -15.79 8.63
N THR A 301 -71.45 -16.79 8.13
CA THR A 301 -70.04 -16.66 7.79
C THR A 301 -69.98 -15.98 6.43
N GLN A 302 -69.54 -14.73 6.39
CA GLN A 302 -69.25 -14.04 5.15
C GLN A 302 -67.73 -14.07 4.95
N THR A 303 -67.32 -14.73 3.86
CA THR A 303 -65.92 -14.71 3.40
C THR A 303 -65.83 -13.66 2.32
N ASP A 304 -65.23 -12.52 2.66
CA ASP A 304 -64.96 -11.46 1.69
C ASP A 304 -63.45 -11.33 1.52
N SER A 305 -63.02 -11.27 0.25
CA SER A 305 -61.65 -10.86 -0.08
C SER A 305 -61.67 -9.34 -0.20
N MET A 306 -60.98 -8.63 0.71
CA MET A 306 -60.89 -7.16 0.68
C MET A 306 -59.45 -6.75 0.43
N ASP A 307 -59.24 -5.72 -0.41
CA ASP A 307 -57.93 -5.08 -0.53
C ASP A 307 -57.55 -4.46 0.83
N ILE A 308 -56.28 -4.56 1.23
CA ILE A 308 -55.80 -3.91 2.45
C ILE A 308 -56.06 -2.39 2.40
N GLN A 309 -56.01 -1.76 1.23
CA GLN A 309 -56.37 -0.35 1.09
C GLN A 309 -57.85 -0.11 1.43
N GLU A 310 -58.75 -0.92 0.88
CA GLU A 310 -60.19 -0.83 1.16
C GLU A 310 -60.52 -1.17 2.63
N LEU A 311 -59.75 -2.09 3.21
CA LEU A 311 -59.80 -2.44 4.64
C LEU A 311 -59.38 -1.25 5.54
N LEU A 312 -58.35 -0.50 5.15
CA LEU A 312 -57.91 0.72 5.85
C LEU A 312 -58.90 1.89 5.66
N GLU A 313 -59.50 2.01 4.48
CA GLU A 313 -60.54 3.01 4.19
C GLU A 313 -61.81 2.73 5.01
N SER A 314 -62.28 1.49 5.06
CA SER A 314 -63.44 1.07 5.85
C SER A 314 -63.19 1.18 7.37
N LYS A 315 -61.97 0.92 7.84
CA LYS A 315 -61.54 1.24 9.22
C LYS A 315 -61.62 2.74 9.49
N SER A 316 -61.13 3.58 8.57
CA SER A 316 -61.19 5.05 8.72
C SER A 316 -62.62 5.57 8.75
N ALA A 317 -63.56 4.86 8.11
CA ALA A 317 -65.00 5.12 8.16
C ALA A 317 -65.69 4.56 9.44
N GLY A 318 -64.95 3.86 10.32
CA GLY A 318 -65.46 3.32 11.59
C GLY A 318 -66.21 2.00 11.47
N ALA A 319 -66.09 1.28 10.35
CA ALA A 319 -66.87 0.07 10.08
C ALA A 319 -66.27 -1.23 10.68
N LEU A 320 -65.00 -1.21 11.12
CA LEU A 320 -64.25 -2.41 11.55
C LEU A 320 -63.74 -2.31 12.98
N ASP A 321 -63.68 -3.45 13.68
CA ASP A 321 -63.09 -3.58 15.01
C ASP A 321 -61.57 -3.33 14.98
N GLU A 322 -61.09 -2.48 15.89
CA GLU A 322 -59.71 -2.01 15.89
C GLU A 322 -58.72 -3.09 16.31
N ASN A 323 -59.10 -3.93 17.27
CA ASN A 323 -58.20 -4.93 17.85
C ASN A 323 -57.92 -6.06 16.86
N GLN A 324 -58.95 -6.57 16.19
CA GLN A 324 -58.80 -7.61 15.17
C GLN A 324 -58.01 -7.12 13.96
N LEU A 325 -58.27 -5.89 13.51
CA LEU A 325 -57.54 -5.32 12.37
C LEU A 325 -56.06 -5.08 12.70
N ASN A 326 -55.76 -4.56 13.90
CA ASN A 326 -54.38 -4.35 14.32
C ASN A 326 -53.62 -5.67 14.39
N LEU A 327 -54.22 -6.76 14.89
CA LEU A 327 -53.58 -8.09 14.90
C LEU A 327 -53.22 -8.59 13.50
N LEU A 328 -54.08 -8.29 12.51
CA LEU A 328 -53.91 -8.75 11.13
C LEU A 328 -52.88 -7.91 10.36
N LEU A 329 -52.89 -6.59 10.56
CA LEU A 329 -52.06 -5.63 9.83
C LEU A 329 -50.73 -5.31 10.53
N ASP A 330 -50.58 -5.61 11.82
CA ASP A 330 -49.34 -5.33 12.55
C ASP A 330 -48.17 -6.05 11.88
N ASN A 331 -47.21 -5.24 11.44
CA ASN A 331 -46.02 -5.67 10.70
C ASN A 331 -46.34 -6.55 9.47
N TYR A 332 -47.53 -6.44 8.86
CA TYR A 332 -47.93 -7.29 7.73
C TYR A 332 -46.91 -7.26 6.59
N GLY A 333 -46.51 -6.06 6.13
CA GLY A 333 -45.54 -5.91 5.05
C GLY A 333 -44.17 -6.52 5.38
N TYR A 334 -43.69 -6.33 6.61
CA TYR A 334 -42.43 -6.91 7.09
C TYR A 334 -42.51 -8.44 7.17
N ARG A 335 -43.60 -8.98 7.72
CA ARG A 335 -43.85 -10.43 7.79
C ARG A 335 -43.91 -11.05 6.40
N LEU A 336 -44.67 -10.45 5.49
CA LEU A 336 -44.78 -10.91 4.11
C LEU A 336 -43.41 -10.92 3.43
N SER A 337 -42.67 -9.81 3.52
CA SER A 337 -41.31 -9.71 2.96
C SER A 337 -40.38 -10.78 3.52
N ASN A 338 -40.42 -11.03 4.83
CA ASN A 338 -39.64 -12.10 5.45
C ASN A 338 -40.07 -13.51 4.97
N TYR A 339 -41.36 -13.79 4.81
CA TYR A 339 -41.83 -15.08 4.30
C TYR A 339 -41.43 -15.31 2.85
N GLU A 340 -41.58 -14.30 1.98
CA GLU A 340 -41.16 -14.38 0.57
C GLU A 340 -39.66 -14.64 0.47
N ARG A 341 -38.85 -13.94 1.28
CA ARG A 341 -37.40 -14.10 1.32
C ARG A 341 -36.98 -15.47 1.83
N THR A 342 -37.42 -15.86 3.02
CA THR A 342 -37.06 -17.15 3.64
C THR A 342 -37.54 -18.35 2.84
N SER A 343 -38.67 -18.23 2.14
CA SER A 343 -39.19 -19.29 1.27
C SER A 343 -38.59 -19.25 -0.13
N ASN A 344 -37.79 -18.21 -0.44
CA ASN A 344 -37.33 -17.84 -1.78
C ASN A 344 -38.48 -17.78 -2.82
N LEU A 345 -39.71 -17.64 -2.35
CA LEU A 345 -40.93 -17.73 -3.14
C LEU A 345 -41.54 -16.34 -3.18
N GLY A 346 -41.42 -15.68 -4.32
CA GLY A 346 -41.85 -14.30 -4.46
C GLY A 346 -41.64 -13.83 -5.89
N ASP A 347 -42.33 -12.76 -6.22
CA ASP A 347 -42.21 -12.07 -7.50
C ASP A 347 -40.77 -11.53 -7.68
N LEU A 348 -40.17 -11.79 -8.85
CA LEU A 348 -38.79 -11.39 -9.15
C LEU A 348 -38.70 -9.94 -9.63
N ASP A 349 -39.82 -9.37 -10.05
CA ASP A 349 -39.91 -8.05 -10.68
C ASP A 349 -40.35 -6.96 -9.66
N VAL A 350 -40.19 -7.23 -8.36
CA VAL A 350 -40.55 -6.30 -7.29
C VAL A 350 -39.30 -5.61 -6.75
N ASP A 351 -39.44 -4.31 -6.50
CA ASP A 351 -38.41 -3.49 -5.90
C ASP A 351 -38.43 -3.59 -4.36
N TYR A 352 -37.25 -3.52 -3.77
CA TYR A 352 -37.05 -3.52 -2.33
C TYR A 352 -36.44 -2.20 -1.91
N ILE A 353 -36.97 -1.64 -0.83
CA ILE A 353 -36.34 -0.55 -0.09
C ILE A 353 -35.55 -1.19 1.03
N ILE A 354 -34.23 -1.14 0.93
CA ILE A 354 -33.32 -1.59 1.97
C ILE A 354 -32.74 -0.39 2.70
N MET A 355 -32.62 -0.48 4.02
CA MET A 355 -31.90 0.49 4.82
C MET A 355 -30.53 -0.10 5.11
N VAL A 356 -29.48 0.61 4.73
CA VAL A 356 -28.10 0.13 4.85
C VAL A 356 -27.28 1.12 5.67
N GLU A 357 -26.54 0.62 6.66
CA GLU A 357 -25.49 1.35 7.37
C GLU A 357 -24.25 1.42 6.48
N VAL A 358 -23.88 2.63 6.05
CA VAL A 358 -22.76 2.92 5.13
C VAL A 358 -21.81 3.93 5.80
N PRO A 359 -20.49 3.83 5.62
CA PRO A 359 -19.53 4.89 5.94
C PRO A 359 -19.98 6.27 5.42
N ARG A 360 -19.83 7.31 6.24
CA ARG A 360 -20.33 8.66 5.93
C ARG A 360 -19.73 9.22 4.65
N ASP A 361 -18.45 9.00 4.43
CA ASP A 361 -17.73 9.60 3.30
C ASP A 361 -18.10 8.93 1.97
N SER A 362 -18.47 7.66 2.00
CA SER A 362 -18.98 6.90 0.85
C SER A 362 -20.44 7.20 0.48
N VAL A 363 -21.20 7.97 1.29
CA VAL A 363 -22.64 8.19 1.08
C VAL A 363 -22.93 8.88 -0.26
N ASP A 364 -22.16 9.93 -0.60
CA ASP A 364 -22.40 10.72 -1.80
C ASP A 364 -22.21 9.87 -3.08
N ASP A 365 -21.22 8.98 -3.07
CA ASP A 365 -20.96 8.06 -4.18
C ASP A 365 -22.05 6.99 -4.31
N VAL A 366 -22.52 6.44 -3.20
CA VAL A 366 -23.62 5.46 -3.21
C VAL A 366 -24.92 6.11 -3.71
N ILE A 367 -25.26 7.31 -3.20
CA ILE A 367 -26.48 8.03 -3.61
C ILE A 367 -26.42 8.43 -5.08
N SER A 368 -25.27 8.91 -5.56
CA SER A 368 -25.10 9.32 -6.96
C SER A 368 -25.22 8.16 -7.97
N ASN A 369 -25.08 6.91 -7.50
CA ASN A 369 -25.09 5.73 -8.34
C ASN A 369 -26.23 4.75 -8.01
N MET A 370 -27.26 5.15 -7.26
CA MET A 370 -28.35 4.28 -6.75
C MET A 370 -28.97 3.36 -7.81
N ASP A 371 -29.20 3.86 -9.02
CA ASP A 371 -29.85 3.10 -10.09
C ASP A 371 -28.97 1.95 -10.64
N ASN A 372 -27.66 2.05 -10.46
CA ASN A 372 -26.66 1.14 -11.04
C ASN A 372 -25.86 0.39 -9.96
N LEU A 373 -26.46 0.15 -8.79
CA LEU A 373 -25.81 -0.60 -7.72
C LEU A 373 -26.03 -2.11 -7.87
N ILE A 374 -25.03 -2.88 -7.46
CA ILE A 374 -25.11 -4.32 -7.23
C ILE A 374 -24.66 -4.57 -5.80
N ILE A 375 -25.44 -5.35 -5.06
CA ILE A 375 -25.14 -5.70 -3.67
C ILE A 375 -24.75 -7.17 -3.60
N THR A 376 -23.64 -7.43 -2.92
CA THR A 376 -23.10 -8.77 -2.76
C THR A 376 -22.81 -9.06 -1.30
N ILE A 377 -22.91 -10.32 -0.91
CA ILE A 377 -22.49 -10.78 0.41
C ILE A 377 -21.01 -11.19 0.30
N PRO A 378 -20.10 -10.59 1.08
CA PRO A 378 -18.70 -10.97 1.06
C PRO A 378 -18.50 -12.38 1.62
N THR A 379 -17.53 -13.11 1.07
CA THR A 379 -17.27 -14.51 1.43
C THR A 379 -16.82 -14.71 2.88
N TYR A 380 -16.14 -13.72 3.46
CA TYR A 380 -15.66 -13.76 4.84
C TYR A 380 -16.78 -13.59 5.87
N ASP A 381 -17.97 -13.12 5.45
CA ASP A 381 -19.16 -13.02 6.29
C ASP A 381 -20.39 -13.65 5.61
N ALA A 382 -20.13 -14.66 4.78
CA ALA A 382 -21.18 -15.39 4.12
C ALA A 382 -22.04 -16.14 5.17
N PRO A 383 -23.38 -16.12 5.02
CA PRO A 383 -24.27 -16.88 5.88
C PRO A 383 -23.85 -18.36 6.00
N GLY A 384 -24.12 -18.98 7.14
CA GLY A 384 -23.70 -20.36 7.41
C GLY A 384 -24.26 -21.44 6.46
N TRP A 385 -25.23 -21.09 5.60
CA TRP A 385 -25.69 -21.96 4.51
C TRP A 385 -24.75 -21.97 3.30
N VAL A 386 -23.89 -20.96 3.15
CA VAL A 386 -22.84 -20.89 2.14
C VAL A 386 -21.64 -21.71 2.65
N ASN A 387 -21.46 -22.92 2.14
CA ASN A 387 -20.31 -23.74 2.48
C ASN A 387 -19.17 -23.49 1.49
N LEU A 388 -18.16 -22.73 1.91
CA LEU A 388 -16.97 -22.40 1.12
C LEU A 388 -15.79 -23.36 1.36
N THR A 389 -15.94 -24.40 2.18
CA THR A 389 -14.85 -25.37 2.37
C THR A 389 -14.77 -26.28 1.15
N SER A 390 -13.71 -26.14 0.35
CA SER A 390 -13.28 -27.18 -0.58
C SER A 390 -12.88 -28.43 0.21
N ASN A 391 -13.43 -29.59 -0.16
CA ASN A 391 -12.87 -30.89 0.26
C ASN A 391 -11.41 -31.03 -0.16
#